data_AF-A0A3A8NQQ3-F1
#
_entry.id   AF-A0A3A8NQQ3-F1
#
_cell.length_a   1.000
_cell.length_b   1.000
_cell.length_c   1.000
_cell.angle_alpha   90.00
_cell.angle_beta   90.00
_cell.angle_gamma   90.00
#
_symmetry.space_group_name_H-M   'P 1'
#
loop_
_entity.id
_entity.type
_entity.pdbx_description
1 polymer ?
#
loop_
_entity_poly.entity_id
_entity_poly.type
_entity_poly.pdbx_seq_one_letter_code
_entity_poly.pdbx_strand_id
1 'polypeptide(L)'
;MALKRPVRTLMGGVFLILLAGLGALAYRHLRTDALEARLTREVNTLTHAEHPRPSHVTPPRPGTFGTAVASLLPALLRQTGSRPPLSEADAARCEAVTEGRSLVTDLPAACLEALEQGRPLMRQVLAATHAESGGLPEELRPLSGPDVAGRDAVGKALRQVVELAALETRLLVARGEPDAGVDTCVDALALSRELALGGGLAGQRLSAHGYARTWRACADALDAASVSRKRKAATQLTRLHEGFPPVSLTLHEESVAAQLITFRDLLSEDARAALPPEWLDAPALPGALSRRRQWRQWVTDADRLRAVVDQPQESRRRALEALVAWQRSERLRQDDAPWMRQVSEDVDLLDLRALRSEALIALAEVDAARAEKGQWPRALATKTSSLVLEPVDTSQAVLRSCVRGLTPEALRITADTQDDPGQAREQP
;
A
#
# COMPACT_ATOMS: atom_id res chain seq x y z
N MET A 1 58.17 43.48 -44.16
CA MET A 1 57.59 43.14 -42.84
C MET A 1 56.07 43.20 -42.93
N ALA A 2 55.37 42.06 -42.82
CA ALA A 2 53.92 42.01 -42.55
C ALA A 2 53.47 40.59 -42.12
N LEU A 3 54.00 40.08 -41.00
CA LEU A 3 53.38 38.94 -40.30
C LEU A 3 52.23 39.46 -39.42
N LYS A 4 51.07 39.71 -40.03
CA LYS A 4 49.83 40.02 -39.30
C LYS A 4 48.66 39.26 -39.91
N ARG A 5 48.68 37.92 -39.90
CA ARG A 5 47.50 37.10 -40.26
C ARG A 5 47.44 35.61 -39.85
N PRO A 6 48.23 35.04 -38.91
CA PRO A 6 47.98 33.66 -38.45
C PRO A 6 47.04 33.54 -37.24
N VAL A 7 46.79 34.63 -36.49
CA VAL A 7 46.07 34.55 -35.20
C VAL A 7 44.56 34.33 -35.36
N ARG A 8 43.92 34.92 -36.39
CA ARG A 8 42.47 34.78 -36.61
C ARG A 8 42.06 33.39 -37.11
N THR A 9 42.88 32.75 -37.93
CA THR A 9 42.66 31.39 -38.42
C THR A 9 42.93 30.35 -37.32
N LEU A 10 43.94 30.56 -36.47
CA LEU A 10 44.18 29.71 -35.30
C LEU A 10 43.06 29.82 -34.25
N MET A 11 42.58 31.03 -33.93
CA MET A 11 41.45 31.19 -33.01
C MET A 11 40.14 30.60 -33.57
N GLY A 12 39.90 30.70 -34.89
CA GLY A 12 38.75 30.08 -35.53
C GLY A 12 38.78 28.54 -35.48
N GLY A 13 39.96 27.94 -35.69
CA GLY A 13 40.16 26.48 -35.59
C GLY A 13 39.95 25.96 -34.16
N VAL A 14 40.52 26.65 -33.16
CA VAL A 14 40.32 26.27 -31.74
C VAL A 14 38.86 26.40 -31.33
N PHE A 15 38.16 27.45 -31.76
CA PHE A 15 36.74 27.62 -31.48
C PHE A 15 35.87 26.51 -32.10
N LEU A 16 36.14 26.10 -33.34
CA LEU A 16 35.43 25.00 -33.99
C LEU A 16 35.69 23.66 -33.30
N ILE A 17 36.93 23.39 -32.87
CA ILE A 17 37.27 22.18 -32.10
C ILE A 17 36.55 22.19 -30.75
N LEU A 18 36.49 23.33 -30.05
CA LEU A 18 35.75 23.47 -28.80
C LEU A 18 34.25 23.26 -29.00
N LEU A 19 33.65 23.82 -30.06
CA LEU A 19 32.25 23.59 -30.39
C LEU A 19 31.96 22.14 -30.76
N ALA A 20 32.83 21.50 -31.54
CA ALA A 20 32.70 20.08 -31.89
C ALA A 20 32.85 19.19 -30.64
N GLY A 21 33.78 19.51 -29.75
CA GLY A 21 33.97 18.83 -28.46
C GLY A 21 32.77 18.99 -27.54
N LEU A 22 32.23 20.20 -27.40
CA LEU A 22 30.99 20.46 -26.65
C LEU A 22 29.79 19.76 -27.29
N GLY A 23 29.70 19.74 -28.61
CA GLY A 23 28.66 19.02 -29.35
C GLY A 23 28.73 17.51 -29.15
N ALA A 24 29.93 16.92 -29.19
CA ALA A 24 30.15 15.50 -28.93
C ALA A 24 29.85 15.13 -27.48
N LEU A 25 30.26 15.98 -26.52
CA LEU A 25 29.93 15.81 -25.10
C LEU A 25 28.42 15.94 -24.86
N ALA A 26 27.77 16.95 -25.42
CA ALA A 26 26.31 17.12 -25.33
C ALA A 26 25.57 15.94 -25.97
N TYR A 27 26.01 15.47 -27.14
CA TYR A 27 25.45 14.28 -27.79
C TYR A 27 25.60 13.03 -26.93
N ARG A 28 26.80 12.77 -26.38
CA ARG A 28 27.06 11.64 -25.49
C ARG A 28 26.23 11.74 -24.20
N HIS A 29 26.13 12.93 -23.63
CA HIS A 29 25.29 13.20 -22.47
C HIS A 29 23.80 13.16 -22.77
N LEU A 30 23.37 13.18 -24.04
CA LEU A 30 21.96 13.16 -24.45
C LEU A 30 21.53 11.84 -25.10
N ARG A 31 22.41 10.85 -25.29
CA ARG A 31 22.07 9.49 -25.74
C ARG A 31 21.24 8.69 -24.74
N THR A 32 20.09 8.18 -25.17
CA THR A 32 19.13 7.43 -24.32
C THR A 32 19.29 5.92 -24.38
N ASP A 33 20.17 5.37 -25.23
CA ASP A 33 20.33 3.93 -25.47
C ASP A 33 20.38 3.08 -24.18
N ALA A 34 21.13 3.52 -23.16
CA ALA A 34 21.23 2.82 -21.88
C ALA A 34 19.96 2.92 -21.02
N LEU A 35 19.24 4.06 -21.10
CA LEU A 35 17.95 4.23 -20.42
C LEU A 35 16.86 3.40 -21.10
N GLU A 36 16.86 3.35 -22.44
CA GLU A 36 15.95 2.51 -23.22
C GLU A 36 16.14 1.04 -22.87
N ALA A 37 17.38 0.54 -22.95
CA ALA A 37 17.71 -0.84 -22.63
C ALA A 37 17.46 -1.19 -21.15
N ARG A 38 17.50 -0.21 -20.24
CA ARG A 38 17.11 -0.39 -18.84
C ARG A 38 15.60 -0.48 -18.72
N LEU A 39 14.86 0.49 -19.27
CA LEU A 39 13.41 0.56 -19.15
C LEU A 39 12.74 -0.68 -19.76
N THR A 40 13.10 -1.09 -20.97
CA THR A 40 12.53 -2.30 -21.61
C THR A 40 12.78 -3.55 -20.77
N ARG A 41 13.96 -3.68 -20.17
CA ARG A 41 14.29 -4.82 -19.29
C ARG A 41 13.49 -4.79 -17.98
N GLU A 42 13.38 -3.62 -17.36
CA GLU A 42 12.64 -3.44 -16.10
C GLU A 42 11.15 -3.68 -16.31
N VAL A 43 10.57 -3.17 -17.40
CA VAL A 43 9.17 -3.44 -17.79
C VAL A 43 8.95 -4.93 -17.97
N ASN A 44 9.77 -5.61 -18.77
CA ASN A 44 9.61 -7.05 -18.98
C ASN A 44 9.77 -7.86 -17.69
N THR A 45 10.71 -7.47 -16.81
CA THR A 45 10.87 -8.11 -15.49
C THR A 45 9.63 -7.92 -14.62
N LEU A 46 9.10 -6.70 -14.54
CA LEU A 46 8.00 -6.37 -13.64
C LEU A 46 6.63 -6.87 -14.15
N THR A 47 6.41 -6.90 -15.47
CA THR A 47 5.18 -7.46 -16.05
C THR A 47 5.00 -8.95 -15.71
N HIS A 48 6.11 -9.69 -15.58
CA HIS A 48 6.13 -11.12 -15.27
C HIS A 48 6.56 -11.41 -13.82
N ALA A 49 6.59 -10.40 -12.96
CA ALA A 49 7.00 -10.59 -11.57
C ALA A 49 5.99 -11.46 -10.82
N GLU A 50 6.51 -12.43 -10.08
CA GLU A 50 5.73 -13.17 -9.10
C GLU A 50 5.70 -12.39 -7.77
N HIS A 51 4.64 -12.60 -6.99
CA HIS A 51 4.45 -11.94 -5.70
C HIS A 51 4.36 -12.99 -4.57
N PRO A 52 5.49 -13.65 -4.22
CA PRO A 52 5.52 -14.63 -3.14
C PRO A 52 5.24 -13.94 -1.80
N ARG A 53 4.43 -14.59 -0.96
CA ARG A 53 4.09 -14.10 0.38
C ARG A 53 3.63 -15.23 1.29
N PRO A 54 3.84 -15.14 2.62
CA PRO A 54 3.27 -16.09 3.56
C PRO A 54 1.73 -16.08 3.51
N SER A 55 1.11 -17.24 3.27
CA SER A 55 -0.35 -17.37 3.40
C SER A 55 -0.77 -17.31 4.87
N HIS A 56 -1.79 -16.52 5.17
CA HIS A 56 -2.35 -16.40 6.53
C HIS A 56 -3.29 -17.56 6.88
N VAL A 57 -3.55 -18.49 5.96
CA VAL A 57 -4.33 -19.70 6.23
C VAL A 57 -3.46 -20.96 6.04
N THR A 58 -3.92 -22.10 6.55
CA THR A 58 -3.21 -23.38 6.40
C THR A 58 -4.23 -24.53 6.32
N PRO A 59 -4.23 -25.33 5.23
CA PRO A 59 -3.41 -25.18 4.02
C PRO A 59 -3.83 -23.96 3.16
N PRO A 60 -2.93 -23.37 2.35
CA PRO A 60 -3.29 -22.34 1.37
C PRO A 60 -4.11 -22.92 0.22
N ARG A 61 -4.86 -22.05 -0.46
CA ARG A 61 -5.55 -22.39 -1.71
C ARG A 61 -4.57 -22.29 -2.90
N PRO A 62 -4.54 -23.25 -3.84
CA PRO A 62 -3.67 -23.17 -5.01
C PRO A 62 -3.96 -21.96 -5.90
N GLY A 63 -2.92 -21.42 -6.55
CA GLY A 63 -2.98 -20.30 -7.47
C GLY A 63 -2.79 -18.92 -6.81
N THR A 64 -3.01 -17.86 -7.58
CA THR A 64 -2.79 -16.48 -7.14
C THR A 64 -4.08 -15.77 -6.74
N PHE A 65 -3.98 -14.78 -5.84
CA PHE A 65 -5.10 -13.87 -5.54
C PHE A 65 -5.65 -13.20 -6.80
N GLY A 66 -4.76 -12.66 -7.66
CA GLY A 66 -5.13 -11.96 -8.89
C GLY A 66 -5.97 -12.82 -9.83
N THR A 67 -5.59 -14.08 -10.04
CA THR A 67 -6.36 -15.02 -10.87
C THR A 67 -7.73 -15.32 -10.28
N ALA A 68 -7.81 -15.52 -8.96
CA ALA A 68 -9.08 -15.78 -8.28
C ALA A 68 -10.04 -14.59 -8.39
N VAL A 69 -9.54 -13.37 -8.18
CA VAL A 69 -10.36 -12.15 -8.24
C VAL A 69 -10.71 -11.72 -9.65
N ALA A 70 -9.87 -11.98 -10.66
CA ALA A 70 -10.16 -11.63 -12.06
C ALA A 70 -11.54 -12.14 -12.51
N SER A 71 -11.91 -13.37 -12.12
CA SER A 71 -13.22 -13.94 -12.45
C SER A 71 -14.41 -13.23 -11.77
N LEU A 72 -14.17 -12.49 -10.68
CA LEU A 72 -15.16 -11.77 -9.90
C LEU A 72 -15.31 -10.31 -10.33
N LEU A 73 -14.33 -9.74 -11.04
CA LEU A 73 -14.30 -8.32 -11.42
C LEU A 73 -15.57 -7.84 -12.13
N PRO A 74 -16.13 -8.55 -13.14
CA PRO A 74 -17.34 -8.07 -13.81
C PRO A 74 -18.56 -7.98 -12.88
N ALA A 75 -18.63 -8.83 -11.85
CA ALA A 75 -19.70 -8.79 -10.86
C ALA A 75 -19.47 -7.64 -9.86
N LEU A 76 -18.23 -7.46 -9.39
CA LEU A 76 -17.85 -6.37 -8.50
C LEU A 76 -18.09 -4.99 -9.13
N LEU A 77 -17.63 -4.79 -10.36
CA LEU A 77 -17.79 -3.52 -11.08
C LEU A 77 -19.27 -3.18 -11.31
N ARG A 78 -20.10 -4.18 -11.67
CA ARG A 78 -21.55 -3.96 -11.80
C ARG A 78 -22.18 -3.58 -10.47
N GLN A 79 -21.84 -4.28 -9.39
CA GLN A 79 -22.39 -4.01 -8.06
C GLN A 79 -22.00 -2.61 -7.54
N THR A 80 -20.75 -2.21 -7.73
CA THR A 80 -20.26 -0.87 -7.36
C THR A 80 -20.85 0.22 -8.25
N GLY A 81 -21.04 -0.05 -9.54
CA GLY A 81 -21.60 0.90 -10.50
C GLY A 81 -23.11 1.11 -10.41
N SER A 82 -23.87 0.07 -10.02
CA SER A 82 -25.34 0.14 -9.91
C SER A 82 -25.83 0.78 -8.62
N ARG A 83 -24.94 1.01 -7.65
CA ARG A 83 -25.33 1.47 -6.32
C ARG A 83 -25.39 3.00 -6.27
N PRO A 84 -26.54 3.59 -5.90
CA PRO A 84 -26.60 5.03 -5.68
C PRO A 84 -25.67 5.42 -4.53
N PRO A 85 -24.97 6.57 -4.63
CA PRO A 85 -24.16 7.07 -3.53
C PRO A 85 -25.06 7.30 -2.31
N LEU A 86 -24.53 6.97 -1.13
CA LEU A 86 -25.18 7.31 0.12
C LEU A 86 -25.23 8.83 0.27
N SER A 87 -26.24 9.33 1.00
CA SER A 87 -26.21 10.72 1.46
C SER A 87 -24.97 10.93 2.35
N GLU A 88 -24.44 12.15 2.40
CA GLU A 88 -23.26 12.47 3.24
C GLU A 88 -23.52 12.13 4.71
N ALA A 89 -24.74 12.41 5.19
CA ALA A 89 -25.16 12.07 6.55
C ALA A 89 -25.24 10.56 6.81
N ASP A 90 -25.70 9.77 5.83
CA ASP A 90 -25.70 8.31 5.97
C ASP A 90 -24.29 7.75 5.91
N ALA A 91 -23.45 8.21 4.98
CA ALA A 91 -22.06 7.80 4.87
C ALA A 91 -21.30 8.05 6.19
N ALA A 92 -21.43 9.25 6.77
CA ALA A 92 -20.80 9.59 8.05
C ALA A 92 -21.30 8.72 9.22
N ARG A 93 -22.60 8.40 9.26
CA ARG A 93 -23.15 7.49 10.29
C ARG A 93 -22.65 6.07 10.11
N CYS A 94 -22.60 5.55 8.89
CA CYS A 94 -22.07 4.21 8.62
C CYS A 94 -20.59 4.10 8.96
N GLU A 95 -19.82 5.14 8.66
CA GLU A 95 -18.42 5.27 9.07
C GLU A 95 -18.29 5.30 10.60
N ALA A 96 -19.10 6.09 11.31
CA ALA A 96 -19.07 6.15 12.76
C ALA A 96 -19.38 4.79 13.43
N VAL A 97 -20.36 4.05 12.91
CA VAL A 97 -20.64 2.67 13.36
C VAL A 97 -19.47 1.73 13.05
N THR A 98 -18.94 1.78 11.83
CA THR A 98 -17.81 0.94 11.41
C THR A 98 -16.57 1.17 12.28
N GLU A 99 -16.31 2.42 12.65
CA GLU A 99 -15.18 2.83 13.48
C GLU A 99 -15.47 2.72 14.99
N GLY A 100 -16.64 2.21 15.38
CA GLY A 100 -17.01 1.98 16.79
C GLY A 100 -17.29 3.26 17.59
N ARG A 101 -17.52 4.40 16.91
CA ARG A 101 -17.92 5.67 17.53
C ARG A 101 -19.42 5.77 17.79
N SER A 102 -20.23 4.90 17.17
CA SER A 102 -21.68 4.84 17.33
C SER A 102 -22.15 3.40 17.47
N LEU A 103 -23.34 3.20 18.02
CA LEU A 103 -23.90 1.87 18.23
C LEU A 103 -24.41 1.28 16.92
N VAL A 104 -24.42 -0.06 16.81
CA VAL A 104 -24.96 -0.75 15.64
C VAL A 104 -26.45 -0.44 15.41
N THR A 105 -27.19 -0.09 16.47
CA THR A 105 -28.59 0.37 16.38
C THR A 105 -28.75 1.67 15.60
N ASP A 106 -27.69 2.47 15.49
CA ASP A 106 -27.68 3.75 14.75
C ASP A 106 -27.33 3.56 13.26
N LEU A 107 -27.10 2.31 12.82
CA LEU A 107 -26.72 2.02 11.44
C LEU A 107 -27.86 2.36 10.47
N PRO A 108 -27.64 3.25 9.48
CA PRO A 108 -28.62 3.53 8.45
C PRO A 108 -29.04 2.27 7.67
N ALA A 109 -30.34 2.13 7.40
CA ALA A 109 -30.90 1.00 6.65
C ALA A 109 -30.21 0.80 5.29
N ALA A 110 -29.90 1.89 4.59
CA ALA A 110 -29.20 1.86 3.30
C ALA A 110 -27.79 1.23 3.39
N CYS A 111 -27.12 1.27 4.54
CA CYS A 111 -25.84 0.60 4.75
C CYS A 111 -25.98 -0.87 5.12
N LEU A 112 -27.04 -1.23 5.82
CA LEU A 112 -27.37 -2.63 6.09
C LEU A 112 -27.77 -3.36 4.79
N GLU A 113 -28.69 -2.80 4.01
CA GLU A 113 -29.14 -3.36 2.72
C GLU A 113 -27.96 -3.55 1.76
N ALA A 114 -27.11 -2.53 1.71
CA ALA A 114 -25.87 -2.54 0.97
C ALA A 114 -24.90 -3.68 1.33
N LEU A 115 -24.74 -3.92 2.63
CA LEU A 115 -23.95 -5.03 3.12
C LEU A 115 -24.59 -6.35 2.74
N GLU A 116 -25.90 -6.50 2.93
CA GLU A 116 -26.63 -7.72 2.57
C GLU A 116 -26.52 -8.06 1.09
N GLN A 117 -26.68 -7.07 0.21
CA GLN A 117 -26.52 -7.22 -1.23
C GLN A 117 -25.08 -7.59 -1.61
N GLY A 118 -24.08 -7.00 -0.93
CA GLY A 118 -22.67 -7.23 -1.25
C GLY A 118 -22.00 -8.40 -0.56
N ARG A 119 -22.58 -8.92 0.52
CA ARG A 119 -22.02 -9.98 1.35
C ARG A 119 -21.59 -11.21 0.56
N PRO A 120 -22.34 -11.73 -0.44
CA PRO A 120 -21.91 -12.90 -1.20
C PRO A 120 -20.63 -12.67 -2.02
N LEU A 121 -20.50 -11.50 -2.65
CA LEU A 121 -19.30 -11.14 -3.44
C LEU A 121 -18.13 -10.80 -2.52
N MET A 122 -18.39 -10.05 -1.45
CA MET A 122 -17.40 -9.76 -0.41
C MET A 122 -16.75 -11.04 0.10
N ARG A 123 -17.54 -12.04 0.51
CA ARG A 123 -17.01 -13.33 1.01
C ARG A 123 -16.18 -14.08 -0.03
N GLN A 124 -16.56 -14.03 -1.31
CA GLN A 124 -15.78 -14.65 -2.39
C GLN A 124 -14.42 -13.95 -2.60
N VAL A 125 -14.39 -12.62 -2.56
CA VAL A 125 -13.14 -11.85 -2.65
C VAL A 125 -12.25 -12.08 -1.43
N LEU A 126 -12.83 -12.09 -0.22
CA LEU A 126 -12.09 -12.39 1.01
C LEU A 126 -11.50 -13.80 0.97
N ALA A 127 -12.27 -14.81 0.54
CA ALA A 127 -11.77 -16.17 0.35
C ALA A 127 -10.68 -16.28 -0.74
N ALA A 128 -10.63 -15.36 -1.71
CA ALA A 128 -9.55 -15.34 -2.69
C ALA A 128 -8.19 -14.97 -2.05
N THR A 129 -8.18 -14.26 -0.92
CA THR A 129 -6.95 -13.90 -0.20
C THR A 129 -6.22 -15.14 0.36
N HIS A 130 -6.91 -16.28 0.47
CA HIS A 130 -6.37 -17.55 0.96
C HIS A 130 -5.41 -18.24 -0.03
N ALA A 131 -5.25 -17.66 -1.23
CA ALA A 131 -4.31 -18.09 -2.26
C ALA A 131 -2.87 -18.27 -1.74
N GLU A 132 -2.10 -19.13 -2.40
CA GLU A 132 -0.70 -19.45 -2.03
C GLU A 132 0.23 -18.26 -2.27
N SER A 133 -0.02 -17.50 -3.35
CA SER A 133 0.73 -16.31 -3.70
C SER A 133 -0.19 -15.10 -3.90
N GLY A 134 0.40 -13.92 -3.78
CA GLY A 134 -0.32 -12.68 -4.05
C GLY A 134 -0.30 -12.29 -5.51
N GLY A 135 -0.39 -10.98 -5.74
CA GLY A 135 -0.41 -10.37 -7.06
C GLY A 135 -1.81 -9.93 -7.45
N LEU A 136 -1.87 -8.81 -8.16
CA LEU A 136 -3.12 -8.21 -8.57
C LEU A 136 -3.64 -8.75 -9.90
N PRO A 137 -4.97 -8.67 -10.13
CA PRO A 137 -5.51 -8.83 -11.47
C PRO A 137 -4.83 -7.82 -12.41
N GLU A 138 -4.72 -8.20 -13.68
CA GLU A 138 -3.98 -7.44 -14.69
C GLU A 138 -4.43 -5.98 -14.73
N GLU A 139 -5.74 -5.74 -14.66
CA GLU A 139 -6.36 -4.42 -14.71
C GLU A 139 -5.94 -3.49 -13.56
N LEU A 140 -5.26 -3.96 -12.52
CA LEU A 140 -4.76 -3.15 -11.41
C LEU A 140 -3.24 -3.00 -11.39
N ARG A 141 -2.50 -3.70 -12.24
CA ARG A 141 -1.04 -3.60 -12.23
C ARG A 141 -0.60 -2.25 -12.83
N PRO A 142 0.41 -1.58 -12.26
CA PRO A 142 0.91 -0.30 -12.77
C PRO A 142 1.33 -0.34 -14.24
N LEU A 143 1.76 -1.51 -14.72
CA LEU A 143 2.30 -1.73 -16.07
C LEU A 143 1.29 -2.32 -17.08
N SER A 144 0.01 -2.46 -16.74
CA SER A 144 -0.99 -3.06 -17.64
C SER A 144 -1.63 -2.08 -18.64
N GLY A 145 -1.03 -0.89 -18.80
CA GLY A 145 -1.40 0.08 -19.82
C GLY A 145 -1.92 1.41 -19.26
N PRO A 146 -2.29 2.35 -20.15
CA PRO A 146 -2.66 3.71 -19.79
C PRO A 146 -4.10 3.86 -19.31
N ASP A 147 -4.92 2.81 -19.27
CA ASP A 147 -6.31 2.90 -18.79
C ASP A 147 -6.36 3.17 -17.28
N VAL A 148 -6.39 4.45 -16.91
CA VAL A 148 -6.52 4.91 -15.53
C VAL A 148 -7.95 4.71 -15.02
N ALA A 149 -8.96 4.87 -15.89
CA ALA A 149 -10.36 4.81 -15.49
C ALA A 149 -10.78 3.39 -15.08
N GLY A 150 -10.36 2.37 -15.83
CA GLY A 150 -10.56 0.97 -15.47
C GLY A 150 -9.91 0.62 -14.13
N ARG A 151 -8.65 1.04 -13.95
CA ARG A 151 -7.90 0.88 -12.70
C ARG A 151 -8.62 1.49 -11.51
N ASP A 152 -9.07 2.74 -11.63
CA ASP A 152 -9.78 3.44 -10.58
C ASP A 152 -11.10 2.77 -10.22
N ALA A 153 -11.82 2.26 -11.23
CA ALA A 153 -13.08 1.54 -11.02
C ALA A 153 -12.87 0.24 -10.24
N VAL A 154 -11.84 -0.54 -10.59
CA VAL A 154 -11.51 -1.78 -9.86
C VAL A 154 -11.02 -1.46 -8.45
N GLY A 155 -10.14 -0.47 -8.29
CA GLY A 155 -9.65 -0.02 -6.98
C GLY A 155 -10.78 0.44 -6.06
N LYS A 156 -11.77 1.17 -6.61
CA LYS A 156 -13.00 1.56 -5.90
C LYS A 156 -13.82 0.34 -5.48
N ALA A 157 -13.98 -0.65 -6.35
CA ALA A 157 -14.75 -1.85 -6.04
C ALA A 157 -14.10 -2.68 -4.91
N LEU A 158 -12.78 -2.85 -4.94
CA LEU A 158 -12.06 -3.56 -3.87
C LEU A 158 -12.05 -2.77 -2.55
N ARG A 159 -11.95 -1.44 -2.60
CA ARG A 159 -12.11 -0.60 -1.41
C ARG A 159 -13.48 -0.80 -0.77
N GLN A 160 -14.54 -0.85 -1.57
CA GLN A 160 -15.89 -1.11 -1.07
C GLN A 160 -16.00 -2.49 -0.41
N VAL A 161 -15.32 -3.52 -0.93
CA VAL A 161 -15.26 -4.84 -0.27
C VAL A 161 -14.64 -4.73 1.14
N VAL A 162 -13.57 -3.96 1.30
CA VAL A 162 -12.95 -3.73 2.62
C VAL A 162 -13.90 -3.00 3.57
N GLU A 163 -14.59 -1.96 3.08
CA GLU A 163 -15.59 -1.21 3.88
C GLU A 163 -16.74 -2.12 4.35
N LEU A 164 -17.27 -2.98 3.45
CA LEU A 164 -18.31 -3.95 3.80
C LEU A 164 -17.80 -4.98 4.82
N ALA A 165 -16.55 -5.45 4.69
CA ALA A 165 -15.97 -6.41 5.61
C ALA A 165 -15.73 -5.83 7.01
N ALA A 166 -15.32 -4.56 7.08
CA ALA A 166 -15.21 -3.83 8.35
C ALA A 166 -16.58 -3.71 9.04
N LEU A 167 -17.63 -3.38 8.28
CA LEU A 167 -18.99 -3.31 8.81
C LEU A 167 -19.54 -4.69 9.22
N GLU A 168 -19.33 -5.75 8.43
CA GLU A 168 -19.72 -7.12 8.80
C GLU A 168 -19.04 -7.55 10.11
N THR A 169 -17.75 -7.26 10.26
CA THR A 169 -17.01 -7.53 11.50
C THR A 169 -17.69 -6.88 12.71
N ARG A 170 -18.13 -5.62 12.59
CA ARG A 170 -18.89 -4.92 13.64
C ARG A 170 -20.21 -5.60 13.97
N LEU A 171 -20.97 -6.00 12.95
CA LEU A 171 -22.25 -6.66 13.16
C LEU A 171 -22.07 -8.03 13.84
N LEU A 172 -21.03 -8.78 13.49
CA LEU A 172 -20.73 -10.07 14.10
C LEU A 172 -20.38 -9.90 15.59
N VAL A 173 -19.52 -8.94 15.93
CA VAL A 173 -19.19 -8.65 17.34
C VAL A 173 -20.44 -8.24 18.12
N ALA A 174 -21.27 -7.36 17.57
CA ALA A 174 -22.51 -6.91 18.23
C ALA A 174 -23.55 -8.04 18.41
N ARG A 175 -23.49 -9.11 17.61
CA ARG A 175 -24.34 -10.30 17.73
C ARG A 175 -23.79 -11.36 18.68
N GLY A 176 -22.63 -11.12 19.29
CA GLY A 176 -21.97 -12.12 20.14
C GLY A 176 -21.24 -13.20 19.34
N GLU A 177 -20.85 -12.90 18.10
CA GLU A 177 -20.06 -13.80 17.23
C GLU A 177 -18.64 -13.25 16.97
N PRO A 178 -17.84 -12.92 18.01
CA PRO A 178 -16.56 -12.25 17.83
C PRO A 178 -15.53 -13.12 17.09
N ASP A 179 -15.55 -14.44 17.26
CA ASP A 179 -14.63 -15.34 16.55
C ASP A 179 -14.81 -15.28 15.02
N ALA A 180 -16.06 -15.24 14.55
CA ALA A 180 -16.38 -15.04 13.14
C ALA A 180 -16.04 -13.61 12.66
N GLY A 181 -16.20 -12.64 13.56
CA GLY A 181 -15.71 -11.27 13.37
C GLY A 181 -14.20 -11.25 13.08
N VAL A 182 -13.40 -11.97 13.89
CA VAL A 182 -11.96 -12.08 13.69
C VAL A 182 -11.61 -12.73 12.35
N ASP A 183 -12.32 -13.77 11.91
CA ASP A 183 -12.10 -14.39 10.61
C ASP A 183 -12.31 -13.39 9.46
N THR A 184 -13.44 -12.68 9.48
CA THR A 184 -13.77 -11.66 8.47
C THR A 184 -12.73 -10.53 8.46
N CYS A 185 -12.31 -10.08 9.64
CA CYS A 185 -11.41 -8.96 9.78
C CYS A 185 -9.98 -9.32 9.34
N VAL A 186 -9.50 -10.53 9.64
CA VAL A 186 -8.20 -11.03 9.19
C VAL A 186 -8.18 -11.15 7.67
N ASP A 187 -9.25 -11.67 7.05
CA ASP A 187 -9.33 -11.74 5.59
C ASP A 187 -9.40 -10.35 4.94
N ALA A 188 -10.05 -9.36 5.57
CA ALA A 188 -10.08 -7.98 5.09
C ALA A 188 -8.69 -7.30 5.16
N LEU A 189 -7.92 -7.58 6.21
CA LEU A 189 -6.51 -7.17 6.31
C LEU A 189 -5.65 -7.88 5.26
N ALA A 190 -5.92 -9.17 4.99
CA ALA A 190 -5.26 -9.92 3.94
C ALA A 190 -5.53 -9.29 2.56
N LEU A 191 -6.78 -8.95 2.25
CA LEU A 191 -7.13 -8.22 1.03
C LEU A 191 -6.36 -6.89 0.93
N SER A 192 -6.27 -6.16 2.03
CA SER A 192 -5.50 -4.91 2.07
C SER A 192 -4.01 -5.13 1.81
N ARG A 193 -3.42 -6.25 2.26
CA ARG A 193 -2.05 -6.64 1.88
C ARG A 193 -1.95 -6.98 0.40
N GLU A 194 -2.91 -7.72 -0.17
CA GLU A 194 -2.90 -8.05 -1.61
C GLU A 194 -2.88 -6.80 -2.48
N LEU A 195 -3.60 -5.74 -2.08
CA LEU A 195 -3.59 -4.44 -2.78
C LEU A 195 -2.19 -3.81 -2.85
N ALA A 196 -1.32 -4.07 -1.87
CA ALA A 196 0.06 -3.60 -1.89
C ALA A 196 0.99 -4.44 -2.79
N LEU A 197 0.63 -5.70 -3.08
CA LEU A 197 1.47 -6.65 -3.82
C LEU A 197 1.28 -6.47 -5.34
N GLY A 198 2.16 -5.68 -5.96
CA GLY A 198 2.14 -5.43 -7.41
C GLY A 198 1.17 -4.34 -7.86
N GLY A 199 0.69 -3.51 -6.92
CA GLY A 199 -0.20 -2.37 -7.18
C GLY A 199 0.50 -1.01 -7.24
N GLY A 200 1.84 -0.98 -7.16
CA GLY A 200 2.59 0.26 -7.05
C GLY A 200 2.11 1.14 -5.88
N LEU A 201 2.33 2.44 -5.99
CA LEU A 201 2.06 3.38 -4.90
C LEU A 201 0.56 3.52 -4.62
N ALA A 202 -0.27 3.48 -5.66
CA ALA A 202 -1.73 3.47 -5.53
C ALA A 202 -2.22 2.26 -4.72
N GLY A 203 -1.68 1.07 -4.99
CA GLY A 203 -1.96 -0.15 -4.23
C GLY A 203 -1.55 -0.04 -2.76
N GLN A 204 -0.38 0.52 -2.47
CA GLN A 204 0.08 0.80 -1.11
C GLN A 204 -0.84 1.78 -0.35
N ARG A 205 -1.33 2.83 -1.01
CA ARG A 205 -2.31 3.77 -0.43
C ARG A 205 -3.64 3.08 -0.13
N LEU A 206 -4.14 2.27 -1.07
CA LEU A 206 -5.35 1.47 -0.88
C LEU A 206 -5.19 0.48 0.28
N SER A 207 -4.02 -0.14 0.40
CA SER A 207 -3.65 -1.01 1.51
C SER A 207 -3.69 -0.28 2.85
N ALA A 208 -3.03 0.88 2.94
CA ALA A 208 -3.00 1.69 4.15
C ALA A 208 -4.40 2.19 4.56
N HIS A 209 -5.21 2.61 3.59
CA HIS A 209 -6.61 2.97 3.80
C HIS A 209 -7.42 1.76 4.31
N GLY A 210 -7.25 0.58 3.69
CA GLY A 210 -7.94 -0.64 4.11
C GLY A 210 -7.65 -1.00 5.56
N TYR A 211 -6.37 -0.96 5.97
CA TYR A 211 -5.97 -1.13 7.37
C TYR A 211 -6.57 -0.06 8.28
N ALA A 212 -6.60 1.21 7.86
CA ALA A 212 -7.19 2.27 8.65
C ALA A 212 -8.69 2.02 8.91
N ARG A 213 -9.43 1.57 7.88
CA ARG A 213 -10.87 1.30 7.95
C ARG A 213 -11.23 0.08 8.78
N THR A 214 -10.46 -1.00 8.68
CA THR A 214 -10.74 -2.23 9.44
C THR A 214 -10.20 -2.18 10.86
N TRP A 215 -9.21 -1.31 11.12
CA TRP A 215 -8.43 -1.25 12.36
C TRP A 215 -9.24 -1.49 13.64
N ARG A 216 -10.21 -0.61 13.89
CA ARG A 216 -10.97 -0.61 15.13
C ARG A 216 -11.90 -1.82 15.22
N ALA A 217 -12.53 -2.20 14.10
CA ALA A 217 -13.39 -3.39 14.04
C ALA A 217 -12.60 -4.67 14.33
N CYS A 218 -11.38 -4.79 13.79
CA CYS A 218 -10.48 -5.90 14.09
C CYS A 218 -10.09 -5.93 15.57
N ALA A 219 -9.73 -4.77 16.14
CA ALA A 219 -9.31 -4.68 17.54
C ALA A 219 -10.43 -5.12 18.49
N ASP A 220 -11.65 -4.63 18.28
CA ASP A 220 -12.79 -4.96 19.14
C ASP A 220 -13.26 -6.42 18.94
N ALA A 221 -13.15 -6.96 17.72
CA ALA A 221 -13.39 -8.38 17.48
C ALA A 221 -12.35 -9.27 18.17
N LEU A 222 -11.07 -8.89 18.11
CA LEU A 222 -10.01 -9.62 18.81
C LEU A 222 -10.16 -9.54 20.32
N ASP A 223 -10.49 -8.37 20.88
CA ASP A 223 -10.69 -8.20 22.33
C ASP A 223 -11.80 -9.13 22.86
N ALA A 224 -12.90 -9.24 22.11
CA ALA A 224 -14.04 -10.08 22.48
C ALA A 224 -13.90 -11.57 22.09
N ALA A 225 -12.88 -11.95 21.32
CA ALA A 225 -12.75 -13.31 20.80
C ALA A 225 -12.29 -14.33 21.86
N SER A 226 -12.53 -15.61 21.59
CA SER A 226 -12.03 -16.70 22.44
C SER A 226 -10.50 -16.73 22.46
N VAL A 227 -9.90 -17.17 23.58
CA VAL A 227 -8.45 -17.32 23.72
C VAL A 227 -7.86 -18.21 22.61
N SER A 228 -8.57 -19.28 22.23
CA SER A 228 -8.14 -20.15 21.13
C SER A 228 -8.11 -19.40 19.80
N ARG A 229 -9.08 -18.51 19.55
CA ARG A 229 -9.11 -17.72 18.32
C ARG A 229 -8.04 -16.64 18.32
N LYS A 230 -7.80 -15.96 19.45
CA LYS A 230 -6.73 -14.97 19.65
C LYS A 230 -5.34 -15.54 19.29
N ARG A 231 -5.00 -16.73 19.79
CA ARG A 231 -3.72 -17.41 19.46
C ARG A 231 -3.57 -17.68 17.96
N LYS A 232 -4.63 -18.18 17.32
CA LYS A 232 -4.63 -18.40 15.85
C LYS A 232 -4.44 -17.06 15.14
N ALA A 233 -5.20 -16.03 15.52
CA ALA A 233 -5.13 -14.71 14.91
C ALA A 233 -3.74 -14.08 15.01
N ALA A 234 -3.05 -14.18 16.15
CA ALA A 234 -1.68 -13.68 16.32
C ALA A 234 -0.72 -14.27 15.26
N THR A 235 -0.82 -15.58 15.01
CA THR A 235 -0.03 -16.25 13.96
C THR A 235 -0.40 -15.75 12.56
N GLN A 236 -1.69 -15.61 12.28
CA GLN A 236 -2.18 -15.13 10.97
C GLN A 236 -1.75 -13.68 10.71
N LEU A 237 -1.93 -12.80 11.68
CA LEU A 237 -1.56 -11.38 11.62
C LEU A 237 -0.06 -11.20 11.47
N THR A 238 0.76 -12.03 12.13
CA THR A 238 2.22 -12.03 11.93
C THR A 238 2.59 -12.38 10.48
N ARG A 239 1.97 -13.41 9.90
CA ARG A 239 2.18 -13.76 8.48
C ARG A 239 1.70 -12.67 7.52
N LEU A 240 0.63 -11.96 7.86
CA LEU A 240 0.17 -10.81 7.09
C LEU A 240 1.20 -9.67 7.15
N HIS A 241 1.71 -9.35 8.34
CA HIS A 241 2.71 -8.31 8.56
C HIS A 241 4.03 -8.60 7.82
N GLU A 242 4.51 -9.84 7.88
CA GLU A 242 5.73 -10.28 7.19
C GLU A 242 5.56 -10.33 5.65
N GLY A 243 4.33 -10.32 5.14
CA GLY A 243 4.02 -10.46 3.72
C GLY A 243 3.94 -9.14 2.94
N PHE A 244 4.29 -8.00 3.52
CA PHE A 244 4.30 -6.71 2.80
C PHE A 244 5.56 -6.53 1.94
N PRO A 245 5.43 -5.97 0.73
CA PRO A 245 6.60 -5.65 -0.09
C PRO A 245 7.33 -4.42 0.49
N PRO A 246 8.67 -4.36 0.31
CA PRO A 246 9.45 -3.18 0.70
C PRO A 246 9.03 -1.95 -0.11
N VAL A 247 9.15 -0.76 0.48
CA VAL A 247 8.70 0.49 -0.14
C VAL A 247 9.55 0.80 -1.38
N SER A 248 10.83 0.43 -1.39
CA SER A 248 11.70 0.62 -2.55
C SER A 248 11.26 -0.18 -3.78
N LEU A 249 10.60 -1.33 -3.60
CA LEU A 249 10.04 -2.12 -4.71
C LEU A 249 8.82 -1.42 -5.29
N THR A 250 7.92 -0.92 -4.44
CA THR A 250 6.77 -0.13 -4.89
C THR A 250 7.21 1.13 -5.65
N LEU A 251 8.19 1.86 -5.14
CA LEU A 251 8.73 3.03 -5.84
C LEU A 251 9.46 2.66 -7.14
N HIS A 252 10.00 1.44 -7.23
CA HIS A 252 10.55 0.93 -8.47
C HIS A 252 9.46 0.75 -9.53
N GLU A 253 8.38 0.05 -9.19
CA GLU A 253 7.22 -0.17 -10.08
C GLU A 253 6.64 1.18 -10.56
N GLU A 254 6.42 2.10 -9.63
CA GLU A 254 5.90 3.44 -9.93
C GLU A 254 6.85 4.23 -10.84
N SER A 255 8.15 4.18 -10.57
CA SER A 255 9.15 4.88 -11.39
C SER A 255 9.20 4.33 -12.82
N VAL A 256 9.08 3.01 -13.00
CA VAL A 256 9.06 2.37 -14.33
C VAL A 256 7.78 2.73 -15.07
N ALA A 257 6.61 2.65 -14.41
CA ALA A 257 5.33 3.03 -14.99
C ALA A 257 5.31 4.52 -15.39
N ALA A 258 5.79 5.41 -14.51
CA ALA A 258 5.87 6.85 -14.78
C ALA A 258 6.83 7.17 -15.93
N GLN A 259 7.93 6.43 -16.08
CA GLN A 259 8.83 6.55 -17.22
C GLN A 259 8.15 6.16 -18.54
N LEU A 260 7.35 5.11 -18.56
CA LEU A 260 6.56 4.73 -19.74
C LEU A 260 5.47 5.77 -20.06
N ILE A 261 4.75 6.27 -19.06
CA ILE A 261 3.72 7.30 -19.28
C ILE A 261 4.35 8.58 -19.83
N THR A 262 5.50 8.97 -19.27
CA THR A 262 6.11 10.26 -19.57
C THR A 262 7.01 10.19 -20.79
N PHE A 263 8.00 9.31 -20.84
CA PHE A 263 9.13 9.39 -21.78
C PHE A 263 9.08 8.38 -22.94
N ARG A 264 7.99 7.62 -23.08
CA ARG A 264 7.88 6.58 -24.11
C ARG A 264 8.05 7.09 -25.54
N ASP A 265 7.66 8.33 -25.83
CA ASP A 265 7.88 8.94 -27.14
C ASP A 265 9.36 9.16 -27.50
N LEU A 266 10.25 9.08 -26.51
CA LEU A 266 11.70 9.14 -26.71
C LEU A 266 12.31 7.78 -27.06
N LEU A 267 11.55 6.68 -26.97
CA LEU A 267 12.02 5.33 -27.26
C LEU A 267 12.15 5.10 -28.77
N SER A 268 13.22 4.41 -29.16
CA SER A 268 13.37 3.85 -30.50
C SER A 268 12.20 2.91 -30.87
N GLU A 269 11.95 2.72 -32.17
CA GLU A 269 10.91 1.78 -32.64
C GLU A 269 11.18 0.36 -32.14
N ASP A 270 12.45 -0.09 -32.14
CA ASP A 270 12.84 -1.40 -31.63
C ASP A 270 12.53 -1.55 -30.13
N ALA A 271 12.83 -0.52 -29.33
CA ALA A 271 12.51 -0.52 -27.91
C ALA A 271 10.99 -0.52 -27.66
N ARG A 272 10.20 0.19 -28.47
CA ARG A 272 8.73 0.17 -28.40
C ARG A 272 8.14 -1.17 -28.80
N ALA A 273 8.67 -1.80 -29.84
CA ALA A 273 8.23 -3.12 -30.28
C ALA A 273 8.51 -4.22 -29.23
N ALA A 274 9.46 -3.98 -28.32
CA ALA A 274 9.80 -4.88 -27.22
C ALA A 274 8.99 -4.62 -25.92
N LEU A 275 8.09 -3.62 -25.90
CA LEU A 275 7.18 -3.36 -24.79
C LEU A 275 5.85 -4.12 -24.98
N PRO A 276 5.10 -4.36 -23.89
CA PRO A 276 3.73 -4.89 -24.00
C PRO A 276 2.85 -4.01 -24.90
N PRO A 277 1.96 -4.61 -25.72
CA PRO A 277 1.24 -3.91 -26.77
C PRO A 277 0.28 -2.83 -26.26
N GLU A 278 -0.13 -2.89 -24.99
CA GLU A 278 -1.00 -1.91 -24.33
C GLU A 278 -0.36 -0.52 -24.24
N TRP A 279 0.97 -0.44 -24.42
CA TRP A 279 1.75 0.79 -24.37
C TRP A 279 2.05 1.39 -25.75
N LEU A 280 1.37 0.99 -26.83
CA LEU A 280 1.73 1.43 -28.19
C LEU A 280 1.06 2.74 -28.67
N ASP A 281 0.11 3.33 -27.95
CA ASP A 281 -0.64 4.53 -28.37
C ASP A 281 -0.34 5.78 -27.53
N ALA A 282 0.42 6.75 -28.07
CA ALA A 282 0.69 8.05 -27.45
C ALA A 282 1.35 8.99 -28.48
N PRO A 283 0.95 10.27 -28.52
CA PRO A 283 1.53 11.25 -29.42
C PRO A 283 2.96 11.65 -29.01
N ALA A 284 3.80 11.95 -30.00
CA ALA A 284 5.12 12.53 -29.75
C ALA A 284 5.01 13.96 -29.19
N LEU A 285 5.85 14.30 -28.22
CA LEU A 285 5.83 15.63 -27.58
C LEU A 285 7.04 16.49 -28.04
N PRO A 286 6.90 17.82 -28.08
CA PRO A 286 7.99 18.72 -28.46
C PRO A 286 9.12 18.73 -27.42
N GLY A 287 10.33 19.12 -27.84
CA GLY A 287 11.45 19.38 -26.93
C GLY A 287 12.32 18.16 -26.55
N ALA A 288 12.57 17.24 -27.49
CA ALA A 288 13.29 15.99 -27.22
C ALA A 288 14.59 16.13 -26.41
N LEU A 289 15.42 17.16 -26.62
CA LEU A 289 16.68 17.33 -25.87
C LEU A 289 16.46 17.65 -24.38
N SER A 290 15.54 18.55 -24.04
CA SER A 290 15.23 18.87 -22.64
C SER A 290 14.58 17.67 -21.95
N ARG A 291 13.73 16.94 -22.67
CA ARG A 291 13.06 15.73 -22.16
C ARG A 291 14.04 14.57 -21.93
N ARG A 292 15.03 14.37 -22.79
CA ARG A 292 16.12 13.39 -22.56
C ARG A 292 16.94 13.72 -21.32
N ARG A 293 17.19 15.00 -21.05
CA ARG A 293 17.84 15.43 -19.80
C ARG A 293 16.93 15.16 -18.59
N GLN A 294 15.65 15.50 -18.70
CA GLN A 294 14.65 15.26 -17.66
C GLN A 294 14.54 13.76 -17.32
N TRP A 295 14.52 12.89 -18.32
CA TRP A 295 14.46 11.44 -18.12
C TRP A 295 15.65 10.91 -17.32
N ARG A 296 16.89 11.33 -17.62
CA ARG A 296 18.07 10.96 -16.81
C ARG A 296 17.96 11.43 -15.37
N GLN A 297 17.55 12.68 -15.19
CA GLN A 297 17.39 13.26 -13.86
C GLN A 297 16.36 12.46 -13.06
N TRP A 298 15.22 12.16 -13.67
CA TRP A 298 14.16 11.35 -13.07
C TRP A 298 14.66 9.99 -12.59
N VAL A 299 15.37 9.25 -13.45
CA VAL A 299 15.93 7.94 -13.09
C VAL A 299 16.92 8.06 -11.94
N THR A 300 17.78 9.07 -11.96
CA THR A 300 18.76 9.33 -10.90
C THR A 300 18.06 9.64 -9.56
N ASP A 301 17.03 10.47 -9.59
CA ASP A 301 16.28 10.86 -8.40
C ASP A 301 15.49 9.68 -7.83
N ALA A 302 14.87 8.86 -8.70
CA ALA A 302 14.17 7.66 -8.30
C ALA A 302 15.10 6.63 -7.64
N ASP A 303 16.29 6.41 -8.20
CA ASP A 303 17.26 5.48 -7.62
C ASP A 303 17.78 5.96 -6.26
N ARG A 304 18.01 7.27 -6.09
CA ARG A 304 18.41 7.85 -4.80
C ARG A 304 17.32 7.71 -3.74
N LEU A 305 16.07 7.96 -4.12
CA LEU A 305 14.94 7.79 -3.23
C LEU A 305 14.79 6.33 -2.79
N ARG A 306 14.84 5.39 -3.74
CA ARG A 306 14.77 3.95 -3.47
C ARG A 306 15.85 3.47 -2.51
N ALA A 307 17.04 4.06 -2.57
CA ALA A 307 18.16 3.71 -1.69
C ALA A 307 17.94 4.12 -0.21
N VAL A 308 16.94 4.97 0.10
CA VAL A 308 16.73 5.49 1.46
C VAL A 308 15.38 5.10 2.09
N VAL A 309 14.37 4.76 1.31
CA VAL A 309 12.99 4.55 1.83
C VAL A 309 12.80 3.31 2.70
N ASP A 310 13.69 2.32 2.59
CA ASP A 310 13.63 1.13 3.45
C ASP A 310 14.57 1.21 4.66
N GLN A 311 15.21 2.36 4.89
CA GLN A 311 16.03 2.57 6.08
C GLN A 311 15.14 2.65 7.35
N PRO A 312 15.69 2.38 8.55
CA PRO A 312 14.99 2.59 9.81
C PRO A 312 14.47 4.03 9.93
N GLN A 313 13.29 4.21 10.54
CA GLN A 313 12.50 5.44 10.51
C GLN A 313 13.32 6.73 10.75
N GLU A 314 14.13 6.80 11.81
CA GLU A 314 14.93 8.00 12.12
C GLU A 314 16.02 8.30 11.08
N SER A 315 16.67 7.26 10.55
CA SER A 315 17.68 7.39 9.49
C SER A 315 17.03 7.76 8.17
N ARG A 316 15.91 7.11 7.83
CA ARG A 316 15.09 7.43 6.67
C ARG A 316 14.62 8.87 6.67
N ARG A 317 14.05 9.35 7.77
CA ARG A 317 13.57 10.74 7.89
C ARG A 317 14.68 11.74 7.59
N ARG A 318 15.86 11.57 8.22
CA ARG A 318 17.03 12.42 7.96
C ARG A 318 17.51 12.34 6.51
N ALA A 319 17.51 11.15 5.92
CA ALA A 319 17.92 10.95 4.54
C ALA A 319 16.93 11.60 3.55
N LEU A 320 15.62 11.47 3.78
CA LEU A 320 14.58 12.12 2.99
C LEU A 320 14.65 13.66 3.10
N GLU A 321 14.84 14.19 4.30
CA GLU A 321 15.07 15.63 4.51
C GLU A 321 16.30 16.13 3.73
N ALA A 322 17.41 15.37 3.75
CA ALA A 322 18.61 15.68 3.00
C ALA A 322 18.38 15.63 1.48
N LEU A 323 17.62 14.64 0.98
CA LEU A 323 17.25 14.56 -0.44
C LEU A 323 16.41 15.76 -0.87
N VAL A 324 15.41 16.16 -0.08
CA VAL A 324 14.57 17.34 -0.34
C VAL A 324 15.41 18.62 -0.31
N ALA A 325 16.34 18.76 0.65
CA ALA A 325 17.23 19.91 0.72
C ALA A 325 18.19 19.99 -0.48
N TRP A 326 18.75 18.84 -0.90
CA TRP A 326 19.59 18.75 -2.10
C TRP A 326 18.82 19.13 -3.37
N GLN A 327 17.59 18.65 -3.54
CA GLN A 327 16.75 19.02 -4.69
C GLN A 327 16.45 20.52 -4.74
N ARG A 328 16.18 21.14 -3.59
CA ARG A 328 15.97 22.59 -3.50
C ARG A 328 17.24 23.38 -3.89
N SER A 329 18.43 22.84 -3.61
CA SER A 329 19.69 23.54 -3.88
C SER A 329 20.14 23.44 -5.34
N GLU A 330 19.76 22.38 -6.08
CA GLU A 330 20.11 22.22 -7.50
C GLU A 330 19.36 23.16 -8.47
N ARG A 331 18.45 24.03 -8.00
CA ARG A 331 17.76 25.07 -8.80
C ARG A 331 17.23 24.59 -10.17
N LEU A 332 16.76 23.35 -10.26
CA LEU A 332 15.98 22.84 -11.39
C LEU A 332 14.49 22.82 -11.00
N ARG A 333 13.67 23.30 -11.93
CA ARG A 333 12.23 23.62 -11.80
C ARG A 333 11.47 22.65 -10.89
N GLN A 334 10.87 23.19 -9.83
CA GLN A 334 9.98 22.48 -8.89
C GLN A 334 8.74 21.84 -9.57
N ASP A 335 8.45 22.19 -10.83
CA ASP A 335 7.25 21.73 -11.55
C ASP A 335 7.40 20.35 -12.19
N ASP A 336 8.61 19.81 -12.31
CA ASP A 336 8.88 18.62 -13.13
C ASP A 336 8.87 17.28 -12.37
N ALA A 337 8.71 17.27 -11.03
CA ALA A 337 8.70 16.03 -10.23
C ALA A 337 7.69 16.04 -9.06
N PRO A 338 6.37 16.19 -9.33
CA PRO A 338 5.33 16.19 -8.30
C PRO A 338 5.29 14.90 -7.45
N TRP A 339 5.73 13.77 -8.02
CA TRP A 339 5.76 12.47 -7.34
C TRP A 339 6.65 12.45 -6.09
N MET A 340 7.76 13.19 -6.05
CA MET A 340 8.66 13.18 -4.88
C MET A 340 8.09 13.93 -3.67
N ARG A 341 7.16 14.87 -3.86
CA ARG A 341 6.53 15.61 -2.74
C ARG A 341 5.61 14.73 -1.92
N GLN A 342 4.96 13.75 -2.57
CA GLN A 342 4.00 12.86 -1.92
C GLN A 342 4.68 11.69 -1.20
N VAL A 343 5.95 11.38 -1.51
CA VAL A 343 6.61 10.19 -0.97
C VAL A 343 6.74 10.25 0.56
N SER A 344 7.03 11.41 1.14
CA SER A 344 7.10 11.51 2.61
C SER A 344 5.76 11.22 3.27
N GLU A 345 4.66 11.76 2.72
CA GLU A 345 3.30 11.50 3.20
C GLU A 345 2.93 10.02 3.03
N ASP A 346 3.31 9.42 1.90
CA ASP A 346 3.09 8.01 1.64
C ASP A 346 3.87 7.13 2.60
N VAL A 347 5.14 7.45 2.88
CA VAL A 347 5.95 6.70 3.84
C VAL A 347 5.35 6.77 5.25
N ASP A 348 4.88 7.94 5.69
CA ASP A 348 4.23 8.09 6.99
C ASP A 348 2.93 7.26 7.07
N LEU A 349 2.14 7.21 5.98
CA LEU A 349 0.96 6.35 5.88
C LEU A 349 1.31 4.86 5.99
N LEU A 350 2.41 4.42 5.36
CA LEU A 350 2.86 3.03 5.42
C LEU A 350 3.44 2.65 6.77
N ASP A 351 4.15 3.57 7.43
CA ASP A 351 4.60 3.39 8.82
C ASP A 351 3.39 3.28 9.76
N LEU A 352 2.37 4.11 9.59
CA LEU A 352 1.14 4.02 10.38
C LEU A 352 0.41 2.68 10.15
N ARG A 353 0.39 2.17 8.91
CA ARG A 353 -0.14 0.83 8.61
C ARG A 353 0.66 -0.26 9.31
N ALA A 354 2.00 -0.20 9.27
CA ALA A 354 2.86 -1.17 9.93
C ALA A 354 2.62 -1.19 11.45
N LEU A 355 2.58 0.00 12.06
CA LEU A 355 2.31 0.20 13.49
C LEU A 355 0.92 -0.31 13.90
N ARG A 356 -0.10 -0.07 13.07
CA ARG A 356 -1.41 -0.71 13.23
C ARG A 356 -1.23 -2.24 13.20
N SER A 357 -0.67 -2.82 12.15
CA SER A 357 -0.46 -4.27 12.09
C SER A 357 0.23 -4.84 13.34
N GLU A 358 1.29 -4.19 13.84
CA GLU A 358 1.98 -4.55 15.09
C GLU A 358 1.04 -4.50 16.31
N ALA A 359 0.17 -3.49 16.39
CA ALA A 359 -0.74 -3.34 17.52
C ALA A 359 -1.85 -4.40 17.56
N LEU A 360 -2.34 -4.94 16.43
CA LEU A 360 -3.29 -6.08 16.45
C LEU A 360 -2.59 -7.37 16.85
N ILE A 361 -1.34 -7.56 16.40
CA ILE A 361 -0.52 -8.70 16.83
C ILE A 361 -0.32 -8.64 18.35
N ALA A 362 0.14 -7.49 18.85
CA ALA A 362 0.35 -7.29 20.29
C ALA A 362 -0.94 -7.47 21.09
N LEU A 363 -2.08 -6.94 20.63
CA LEU A 363 -3.37 -7.14 21.31
C LEU A 363 -3.73 -8.62 21.42
N ALA A 364 -3.63 -9.38 20.32
CA ALA A 364 -3.92 -10.80 20.30
C ALA A 364 -2.97 -11.62 21.20
N GLU A 365 -1.68 -11.27 21.23
CA GLU A 365 -0.67 -11.95 22.05
C GLU A 365 -0.78 -11.62 23.54
N VAL A 366 -0.95 -10.34 23.88
CA VAL A 366 -1.01 -9.86 25.27
C VAL A 366 -2.18 -10.48 26.00
N ASP A 367 -3.35 -10.48 25.36
CA ASP A 367 -4.55 -10.97 26.03
C ASP A 367 -4.58 -12.50 26.09
N ALA A 368 -4.10 -13.20 25.05
CA ALA A 368 -3.90 -14.64 25.13
C ALA A 368 -2.91 -15.02 26.26
N ALA A 369 -1.81 -14.29 26.41
CA ALA A 369 -0.84 -14.52 27.48
C ALA A 369 -1.42 -14.20 28.87
N ARG A 370 -2.26 -13.17 28.99
CA ARG A 370 -2.99 -12.84 30.22
C ARG A 370 -3.92 -13.98 30.61
N ALA A 371 -4.74 -14.47 29.67
CA ALA A 371 -5.67 -15.55 29.93
C ALA A 371 -4.97 -16.83 30.41
N GLU A 372 -3.74 -17.09 29.96
CA GLU A 372 -2.92 -18.23 30.42
C GLU A 372 -2.28 -18.02 31.79
N LYS A 373 -1.76 -16.82 32.05
CA LYS A 373 -0.90 -16.55 33.23
C LYS A 373 -1.65 -15.90 34.38
N GLY A 374 -2.89 -15.47 34.18
CA GLY A 374 -3.70 -14.73 35.14
C GLY A 374 -3.20 -13.31 35.44
N GLN A 375 -2.20 -12.82 34.69
CA GLN A 375 -1.61 -11.50 34.88
C GLN A 375 -1.18 -10.91 33.53
N TRP A 376 -1.23 -9.59 33.41
CA TRP A 376 -0.71 -8.89 32.23
C TRP A 376 0.78 -9.17 32.03
N PRO A 377 1.24 -9.36 30.78
CA PRO A 377 2.65 -9.54 30.50
C PRO A 377 3.43 -8.26 30.84
N ARG A 378 4.63 -8.42 31.42
CA ARG A 378 5.51 -7.28 31.79
C ARG A 378 6.19 -6.61 30.60
N ALA A 379 6.25 -7.30 29.47
CA ALA A 379 6.84 -6.83 28.23
C ALA A 379 6.08 -7.42 27.05
N LEU A 380 6.01 -6.65 25.96
CA LEU A 380 5.53 -7.14 24.68
C LEU A 380 6.56 -8.08 24.03
N ALA A 381 6.12 -8.88 23.07
CA ALA A 381 7.04 -9.66 22.26
C ALA A 381 8.05 -8.74 21.53
N THR A 382 9.26 -9.25 21.28
CA THR A 382 10.38 -8.49 20.69
C THR A 382 10.07 -7.89 19.31
N LYS A 383 9.01 -8.33 18.64
CA LYS A 383 8.59 -7.85 17.32
C LYS A 383 7.77 -6.54 17.36
N THR A 384 7.48 -5.97 18.54
CA THR A 384 6.65 -4.76 18.68
C THR A 384 7.33 -3.67 19.50
N SER A 385 8.58 -3.32 19.15
CA SER A 385 9.37 -2.30 19.87
C SER A 385 8.77 -0.89 19.82
N SER A 386 7.84 -0.66 18.90
CA SER A 386 7.15 0.60 18.66
C SER A 386 5.95 0.84 19.61
N LEU A 387 5.65 -0.14 20.46
CA LEU A 387 4.48 -0.17 21.32
C LEU A 387 4.84 -0.35 22.79
N VAL A 388 3.99 0.21 23.66
CA VAL A 388 4.11 0.10 25.12
C VAL A 388 2.77 -0.38 25.67
N LEU A 389 2.84 -1.36 26.57
CA LEU A 389 1.69 -1.85 27.32
C LEU A 389 1.65 -1.15 28.69
N GLU A 390 0.55 -0.49 28.99
CA GLU A 390 0.29 0.19 30.26
C GLU A 390 -0.89 -0.53 30.96
N PRO A 391 -0.64 -1.38 31.97
CA PRO A 391 -1.71 -1.96 32.77
C PRO A 391 -2.46 -0.85 33.52
N VAL A 392 -3.79 -0.82 33.41
CA VAL A 392 -4.62 0.12 34.17
C VAL A 392 -5.00 -0.51 35.50
N ASP A 393 -5.51 -1.74 35.44
CA ASP A 393 -5.89 -2.55 36.59
C ASP A 393 -5.83 -4.05 36.23
N THR A 394 -6.39 -4.93 37.06
CA THR A 394 -6.42 -6.38 36.81
C THR A 394 -7.33 -6.79 35.66
N SER A 395 -8.29 -5.94 35.29
CA SER A 395 -9.28 -6.16 34.25
C SER A 395 -8.95 -5.45 32.94
N GLN A 396 -8.03 -4.47 32.94
CA GLN A 396 -7.77 -3.63 31.77
C GLN A 396 -6.30 -3.26 31.59
N ALA A 397 -5.88 -3.19 30.33
CA ALA A 397 -4.62 -2.62 29.91
C ALA A 397 -4.81 -1.72 28.67
N VAL A 398 -3.86 -0.82 28.44
CA VAL A 398 -3.84 0.06 27.28
C VAL A 398 -2.56 -0.16 26.48
N LEU A 399 -2.70 -0.36 25.18
CA LEU A 399 -1.59 -0.44 24.23
C LEU A 399 -1.44 0.91 23.52
N ARG A 400 -0.24 1.50 23.60
CA ARG A 400 0.08 2.82 23.03
C ARG A 400 1.32 2.77 22.15
N SER A 401 1.35 3.61 21.13
CA SER A 401 2.56 3.88 20.35
C SER A 401 3.53 4.76 21.13
N CYS A 402 4.81 4.40 21.13
CA CYS A 402 5.89 5.27 21.59
C CYS A 402 6.56 6.05 20.44
N VAL A 403 6.10 5.85 19.20
CA VAL A 403 6.65 6.51 18.01
C VAL A 403 6.14 7.96 17.94
N ARG A 404 7.08 8.91 17.98
CA ARG A 404 6.75 10.34 17.87
C ARG A 404 6.19 10.66 16.48
N GLY A 405 5.04 11.34 16.44
CA GLY A 405 4.40 11.76 15.19
C GLY A 405 3.50 10.72 14.53
N LEU A 406 3.53 9.46 15.00
CA LEU A 406 2.66 8.37 14.54
C LEU A 406 1.94 7.76 15.73
N THR A 407 0.79 8.33 16.09
CA THR A 407 -0.04 7.83 17.19
C THR A 407 -1.35 7.29 16.62
N PRO A 408 -1.46 5.97 16.33
CA PRO A 408 -2.77 5.35 16.25
C PRO A 408 -3.48 5.57 17.59
N GLU A 409 -4.82 5.60 17.54
CA GLU A 409 -5.61 5.62 18.76
C GLU A 409 -5.20 4.48 19.68
N ALA A 410 -5.08 4.76 20.97
CA ALA A 410 -4.75 3.75 21.96
C ALA A 410 -5.79 2.63 21.95
N LEU A 411 -5.32 1.39 21.95
CA LEU A 411 -6.19 0.23 22.06
C LEU A 411 -6.36 -0.12 23.53
N ARG A 412 -7.62 -0.23 23.95
CA ARG A 412 -7.97 -0.77 25.26
C ARG A 412 -8.11 -2.28 25.11
N ILE A 413 -7.52 -3.01 26.05
CA ILE A 413 -7.59 -4.46 26.14
C ILE A 413 -8.39 -4.79 27.40
N THR A 414 -9.44 -5.58 27.25
CA THR A 414 -10.32 -6.01 28.33
C THR A 414 -10.01 -7.45 28.68
N ALA A 415 -9.83 -7.72 29.96
CA ALA A 415 -9.73 -9.08 30.47
C ALA A 415 -10.99 -9.87 30.12
N ASP A 416 -10.85 -11.02 29.45
CA ASP A 416 -11.92 -12.03 29.42
C ASP A 416 -12.36 -12.30 30.87
N THR A 417 -13.64 -12.09 31.14
CA THR A 417 -14.27 -12.59 32.36
C THR A 417 -14.23 -14.12 32.27
N GLN A 418 -13.71 -14.78 33.31
CA GLN A 418 -13.91 -16.23 33.41
C GLN A 418 -15.43 -16.44 33.48
N ASP A 419 -16.02 -16.93 32.39
CA ASP A 419 -17.37 -17.44 32.41
C ASP A 419 -17.41 -18.50 33.50
N ASP A 420 -18.08 -18.18 34.61
CA ASP A 420 -18.42 -19.14 35.63
C ASP A 420 -19.55 -20.00 35.04
N PRO A 421 -19.32 -21.29 34.67
CA PRO A 421 -20.34 -22.12 34.04
C PRO A 421 -21.54 -22.39 34.97
N GLY A 422 -21.53 -21.88 36.20
CA GLY A 422 -22.61 -21.99 37.18
C GLY A 422 -23.70 -20.91 37.14
N GLN A 423 -23.53 -19.76 36.46
CA GLN A 423 -24.51 -18.65 36.55
C GLN A 423 -25.60 -18.62 35.47
N ALA A 424 -25.57 -19.50 34.47
CA ALA A 424 -26.60 -19.58 33.43
C ALA A 424 -27.92 -20.27 33.87
N ARG A 425 -28.15 -20.51 35.18
CA ARG A 425 -29.35 -21.21 35.66
C ARG A 425 -30.29 -20.43 36.57
N GLU A 426 -29.95 -19.23 37.00
CA GLU A 426 -30.87 -18.45 37.82
C GLU A 426 -30.79 -16.96 37.47
N GLN A 427 -31.62 -16.54 36.51
CA GLN A 427 -32.41 -15.33 36.66
C GLN A 427 -33.62 -15.35 35.70
N PRO A 428 -34.81 -14.93 36.19
CA PRO A 428 -36.12 -15.25 35.63
C PRO A 428 -36.51 -14.49 34.35
#